data_AF-A0A375IW10-F1
#
_entry.id   AF-A0A375IW10-F1
#
_cell.length_a   1.000
_cell.length_b   1.000
_cell.length_c   1.000
_cell.angle_alpha   90.00
_cell.angle_beta   90.00
_cell.angle_gamma   90.00
#
_symmetry.space_group_name_H-M   'P 1'
#
loop_
_entity.id
_entity.type
_entity.pdbx_description
1 polymer ?
#
loop_
_entity_poly.entity_id
_entity_poly.type
_entity_poly.pdbx_seq_one_letter_code
_entity_poly.pdbx_strand_id
1 'polypeptide(L)'
;MWAREPKSVDGLPPGIKESTRWIEGHERVAEQAAALPATRLVYVAHRNRTSWALMVKAKELSHPADWLLRSQHNHNTLPGGGKLWDQVTQQF
;
A
#
# COMPACT_ATOMS: atom_id res chain seq x y z
N MET A 1 3.40 -17.55 -11.32
CA MET A 1 4.44 -16.75 -12.00
C MET A 1 4.12 -15.27 -11.78
N TRP A 2 5.05 -14.45 -11.25
CA TRP A 2 4.80 -13.03 -10.88
C TRP A 2 4.89 -12.03 -12.04
N ALA A 3 5.16 -12.50 -13.26
CA ALA A 3 5.28 -11.66 -14.44
C ALA A 3 3.93 -11.05 -14.87
N ARG A 4 3.97 -9.86 -15.48
CA ARG A 4 2.80 -9.28 -16.14
C ARG A 4 2.46 -10.08 -17.39
N GLU A 5 1.17 -10.23 -17.66
CA GLU A 5 0.71 -10.80 -18.92
C GLU A 5 0.99 -9.82 -20.08
N PRO A 6 1.33 -10.33 -21.28
CA PRO A 6 1.41 -9.51 -22.49
C PRO A 6 0.07 -8.82 -22.75
N LYS A 7 0.08 -7.58 -23.26
CA LYS A 7 -1.16 -6.85 -23.57
C LYS A 7 -2.05 -7.64 -24.54
N SER A 8 -3.38 -7.55 -24.35
CA SER A 8 -4.32 -8.17 -25.29
C SER A 8 -4.34 -7.42 -26.63
N VAL A 9 -4.88 -8.07 -27.66
CA VAL A 9 -5.10 -7.50 -29.00
C VAL A 9 -5.92 -6.21 -28.97
N ASP A 10 -6.83 -6.09 -28.00
CA ASP A 10 -7.70 -4.91 -27.82
C ASP A 10 -7.04 -3.78 -27.01
N GLY A 11 -5.77 -3.95 -26.60
CA GLY A 11 -5.01 -2.96 -25.82
C GLY A 11 -5.42 -2.85 -24.36
N LEU A 12 -6.40 -3.64 -23.91
CA LEU A 12 -6.78 -3.75 -22.50
C LEU A 12 -5.66 -4.44 -21.72
N PRO A 13 -5.33 -3.97 -20.49
CA PRO A 13 -4.40 -4.68 -19.62
C PRO A 13 -5.03 -6.02 -19.23
N PRO A 14 -4.44 -7.17 -19.63
CA PRO A 14 -4.95 -8.45 -19.20
C PRO A 14 -4.46 -8.78 -17.80
N GLY A 15 -5.19 -9.65 -17.12
CA GLY A 15 -4.86 -10.14 -15.79
C GLY A 15 -5.19 -9.19 -14.64
N ILE A 16 -4.75 -9.58 -13.45
CA ILE A 16 -5.03 -8.86 -12.20
C ILE A 16 -4.25 -7.53 -12.18
N LYS A 17 -4.96 -6.45 -11.81
CA LYS A 17 -4.35 -5.15 -11.58
C LYS A 17 -3.24 -5.27 -10.54
N GLU A 18 -2.02 -4.88 -10.91
CA GLU A 18 -0.86 -5.04 -10.05
C GLU A 18 -0.97 -4.29 -8.72
N SER A 19 -1.79 -3.23 -8.64
CA SER A 19 -2.08 -2.55 -7.36
C SER A 19 -2.67 -3.50 -6.31
N THR A 20 -3.45 -4.50 -6.72
CA THR A 20 -4.10 -5.47 -5.82
C THR A 20 -3.07 -6.34 -5.11
N ARG A 21 -1.95 -6.65 -5.79
CA ARG A 21 -0.88 -7.49 -5.24
C ARG A 21 -0.21 -6.88 -4.01
N TRP A 22 -0.20 -5.55 -3.90
CA TRP A 22 0.35 -4.87 -2.71
C TRP A 22 -0.53 -5.06 -1.47
N ILE A 23 -1.84 -5.20 -1.67
CA ILE A 23 -2.82 -5.46 -0.60
C ILE A 23 -2.68 -6.91 -0.15
N GLU A 24 -2.65 -7.84 -1.10
CA GLU A 24 -2.42 -9.27 -0.83
C GLU A 24 -1.08 -9.49 -0.09
N GLY A 25 -0.02 -8.79 -0.50
CA GLY A 25 1.27 -8.84 0.19
C GLY A 25 1.19 -8.36 1.65
N HIS A 26 0.46 -7.27 1.91
CA HIS A 26 0.21 -6.81 3.28
C HIS A 26 -0.61 -7.83 4.09
N GLU A 27 -1.64 -8.43 3.50
CA GLU A 27 -2.47 -9.46 4.16
C GLU A 27 -1.64 -10.67 4.58
N ARG A 28 -0.66 -11.12 3.77
CA ARG A 28 0.23 -12.22 4.15
C ARG A 28 1.19 -11.86 5.28
N VAL A 29 1.72 -10.64 5.30
CA VAL A 29 2.54 -10.17 6.43
C VAL A 29 1.70 -10.01 7.69
N ALA A 30 0.46 -9.55 7.57
CA ALA A 30 -0.50 -9.47 8.66
C ALA A 30 -0.82 -10.85 9.26
N GLU A 31 -1.09 -11.85 8.41
CA GLU A 31 -1.30 -13.24 8.81
C GLU A 31 -0.06 -13.81 9.55
N GLN A 32 1.13 -13.56 9.01
CA GLN A 32 2.38 -13.98 9.65
C GLN A 32 2.63 -13.27 10.99
N ALA A 33 2.27 -12.00 11.12
CA ALA A 33 2.43 -11.26 12.37
C ALA A 33 1.55 -11.83 13.48
N ALA A 34 0.34 -12.29 13.16
CA ALA A 34 -0.53 -12.97 14.12
C ALA A 34 0.08 -14.29 14.64
N ALA A 35 0.86 -14.99 13.80
CA ALA A 35 1.58 -16.21 14.19
C ALA A 35 2.87 -15.92 15.00
N LEU A 36 3.36 -14.68 15.01
CA LEU A 36 4.63 -14.28 15.63
C LEU A 36 4.42 -13.12 16.63
N PRO A 37 3.67 -13.30 17.73
CA PRO A 37 3.29 -12.22 18.63
C PRO A 37 4.49 -11.55 19.34
N ALA A 38 5.64 -12.23 19.41
CA ALA A 38 6.87 -11.68 19.99
C ALA A 38 7.75 -10.93 18.96
N THR A 39 7.36 -10.90 17.68
CA THR A 39 8.14 -10.27 16.61
C THR A 39 7.34 -9.15 15.97
N ARG A 40 7.94 -7.95 15.92
CA ARG A 40 7.33 -6.80 15.24
C ARG A 40 7.63 -6.87 13.74
N LEU A 41 6.60 -7.15 12.93
CA LEU A 41 6.73 -7.13 11.47
C LEU A 41 6.34 -5.76 10.90
N VAL A 42 7.12 -5.29 9.94
CA VAL A 42 6.89 -4.02 9.23
C VAL A 42 6.83 -4.27 7.74
N TYR A 43 5.68 -3.98 7.12
CA TYR A 43 5.51 -4.04 5.67
C TYR A 43 6.05 -2.76 5.02
N VAL A 44 7.20 -2.86 4.36
CA VAL A 44 7.84 -1.73 3.67
C VAL A 44 7.52 -1.80 2.18
N ALA A 45 6.91 -0.75 1.64
CA ALA A 45 6.60 -0.70 0.21
C ALA A 45 6.79 0.70 -0.40
N HIS A 46 7.08 0.70 -1.70
CA HIS A 46 7.28 1.88 -2.53
C HIS A 46 6.37 1.80 -3.75
N ARG A 47 5.81 2.95 -4.15
CA ARG A 47 5.02 3.17 -5.40
C ARG A 47 3.75 2.31 -5.56
N ASN A 48 2.60 2.95 -5.35
CA ASN A 48 1.55 3.10 -6.37
C ASN A 48 0.61 4.22 -5.89
N ARG A 49 -0.16 4.81 -6.81
CA ARG A 49 -1.28 5.76 -6.61
C ARG A 49 -2.41 5.26 -5.68
N THR A 50 -2.18 4.17 -4.94
CA THR A 50 -3.20 3.43 -4.18
C THR A 50 -2.67 3.00 -2.81
N SER A 51 -1.91 3.86 -2.13
CA SER A 51 -1.57 3.70 -0.71
C SER A 51 -2.81 3.63 0.18
N TRP A 52 -3.89 4.30 -0.22
CA TRP A 52 -5.16 4.32 0.51
C TRP A 52 -5.77 2.95 0.71
N ALA A 53 -5.85 2.11 -0.34
CA ALA A 53 -6.48 0.80 -0.23
C ALA A 53 -5.73 -0.13 0.74
N LEU A 54 -4.39 -0.01 0.78
CA LEU A 54 -3.57 -0.72 1.77
C LEU A 54 -3.85 -0.19 3.18
N MET A 55 -3.89 1.13 3.38
CA MET A 55 -4.19 1.73 4.69
C MET A 55 -5.58 1.33 5.21
N VAL A 56 -6.58 1.29 4.32
CA VAL A 56 -7.93 0.78 4.64
C VAL A 56 -7.86 -0.69 5.05
N LYS A 57 -7.18 -1.54 4.27
CA LYS A 57 -7.03 -2.96 4.60
C LYS A 57 -6.32 -3.15 5.95
N ALA A 58 -5.26 -2.40 6.21
CA ALA A 58 -4.55 -2.45 7.49
C ALA A 58 -5.48 -2.13 8.67
N LYS A 59 -6.37 -1.14 8.50
CA LYS A 59 -7.40 -0.78 9.49
C LYS A 59 -8.42 -1.90 9.67
N GLU A 60 -8.93 -2.48 8.58
CA GLU A 60 -9.88 -3.61 8.63
C GLU A 60 -9.31 -4.81 9.38
N LEU A 61 -8.00 -5.06 9.25
CA LEU A 61 -7.30 -6.13 9.94
C LEU A 61 -6.91 -5.79 11.39
N SER A 62 -7.19 -4.57 11.88
CA SER A 62 -6.77 -4.09 13.21
C SER A 62 -5.26 -4.01 13.41
N HIS A 63 -4.52 -3.68 12.34
CA HIS A 63 -3.08 -3.40 12.36
C HIS A 63 -2.20 -4.50 12.99
N PRO A 64 -2.28 -5.76 12.52
CA PRO A 64 -1.47 -6.86 13.07
C PRO A 64 0.01 -6.72 12.70
N ALA A 65 0.33 -5.99 11.62
CA ALA A 65 1.66 -5.58 11.23
C ALA A 65 1.70 -4.07 10.99
N ASP A 66 2.84 -3.43 11.30
CA ASP A 66 3.09 -2.04 10.95
C ASP A 66 3.36 -1.91 9.45
N TRP A 67 3.29 -0.69 8.92
CA TRP A 67 3.57 -0.40 7.52
C TRP A 67 4.35 0.91 7.34
N LEU A 68 5.28 0.90 6.40
CA LEU A 68 6.04 2.09 5.98
C LEU A 68 5.91 2.23 4.46
N LEU A 69 5.19 3.28 4.04
CA LEU A 69 4.87 3.51 2.63
C LEU A 69 5.51 4.81 2.14
N ARG A 70 6.36 4.71 1.11
CA ARG A 70 6.86 5.92 0.43
C ARG A 70 5.80 6.46 -0.53
N SER A 71 5.31 7.67 -0.25
CA SER A 71 4.43 8.38 -1.19
C SER A 71 5.22 8.89 -2.41
N GLN A 72 4.63 8.76 -3.60
CA GLN A 72 5.15 9.35 -4.85
C GLN A 72 4.43 10.66 -5.22
N HIS A 73 3.23 10.90 -4.68
CA HIS A 73 2.38 12.00 -5.12
C HIS A 73 1.82 12.77 -3.91
N ASN A 74 1.55 14.06 -4.10
CA ASN A 74 0.94 14.92 -3.09
C ASN A 74 -0.59 14.70 -2.97
N HIS A 75 -1.00 13.46 -2.72
CA HIS A 75 -2.41 13.06 -2.76
C HIS A 75 -3.04 12.88 -1.37
N ASN A 76 -2.22 12.72 -0.32
CA ASN A 76 -2.71 12.54 1.04
C ASN A 76 -3.31 13.86 1.55
N THR A 77 -4.63 13.87 1.70
CA THR A 77 -5.37 14.99 2.29
C THR A 77 -5.46 14.81 3.80
N LEU A 78 -5.24 15.88 4.54
CA LEU A 78 -5.32 15.86 6.01
C LEU A 78 -6.76 16.06 6.51
N PRO A 79 -7.08 15.62 7.73
CA PRO A 79 -8.31 16.02 8.40
C PRO A 79 -8.39 17.55 8.47
N GLY A 80 -9.49 18.14 8.01
CA GLY A 80 -9.64 19.59 7.91
C GLY A 80 -9.21 20.21 6.57
N GLY A 81 -8.72 19.40 5.62
CA GLY A 81 -8.30 19.86 4.30
C GLY A 81 -6.80 20.12 4.19
N GLY A 82 -6.35 20.53 3.00
CA GLY A 82 -4.93 20.70 2.70
C GLY A 82 -4.20 19.39 2.40
N LYS A 83 -2.98 19.51 1.86
CA LYS A 83 -2.16 18.35 1.48
C LYS A 83 -1.03 18.09 2.46
N LEU A 84 -0.71 16.80 2.63
CA LEU A 84 0.34 16.35 3.53
C LEU A 84 1.69 16.98 3.20
N TRP A 85 2.10 17.01 1.92
CA TRP A 85 3.42 17.55 1.57
C TRP A 85 3.51 19.02 1.89
N ASP A 86 2.46 19.78 1.56
CA ASP A 86 2.40 21.21 1.86
C ASP A 86 2.67 21.49 3.34
N GLN A 87 2.31 20.58 4.27
CA GLN A 87 2.60 20.76 5.69
C GLN A 87 4.01 20.29 6.10
N VAL A 88 4.50 19.19 5.53
CA VAL A 88 5.74 18.54 6.00
C VAL A 88 7.00 18.92 5.22
N THR A 89 6.87 19.54 4.04
CA THR A 89 8.01 19.96 3.22
C THR A 89 8.33 21.45 3.37
N GLN A 90 7.56 22.22 4.14
CA GLN A 90 7.82 23.65 4.39
C GLN A 90 9.05 23.92 5.27
N GLN A 91 9.63 22.89 5.88
CA GLN A 91 10.75 23.01 6.84
C GLN A 91 12.11 22.64 6.23
N PHE A 92 12.22 22.55 4.90
CA PHE A 92 13.46 22.28 4.18
C PHE A 92 13.72 23.33 3.11
#